data_AF-Q0C3A2-F1
#
_entry.id   AF-Q0C3A2-F1
#
_cell.length_a   1.000
_cell.length_b   1.000
_cell.length_c   1.000
_cell.angle_alpha   90.00
_cell.angle_beta   90.00
_cell.angle_gamma   90.00
#
_symmetry.space_group_name_H-M   'P 1'
#
loop_
_entity.id
_entity.type
_entity.pdbx_description
1 polymer ?
#
loop_
_entity_poly.entity_id
_entity_poly.type
_entity_poly.pdbx_seq_one_letter_code
_entity_poly.pdbx_strand_id
1 'polypeptide(L)'
;MTGQKGSRVQTLSSPAGAGRYLEHPEDVLAKWLDWRASGPVALVVVVETTGGAVRRPGALMAVAQDGRTAGYISGGCIDADAILQAQRSLAGRQPVTLLYGAGSPFIDLPLPCGGSILINILPDADESEVKACHAQLASRAPATLFLAAIGKSFSYVPKLRLRIAGRGADPLALARLARSSGIETTLYLPGGPDVRLAEEEGHTDLVVLGSASDLPPVRGDAWSAFVIMFHDGDREDALLADALAGDAFFIGAVGSRHTHALRCERLRKRGVPEADIARIHGPVGLIPSMRDASMLAVSVLSQIVAEYHKRHASPFARTALVLLAAGSSSRFAAGDKLLSDFDGRPLLDHAAAFLRGEPVAARLAVVPDPPGERATRLQSAGWSVLPNPEAATGLASSVRCGVQAASDTPYVEHVMILLADMPAIPAQHLLKLQQAINAGHPAAMTESGGRLSPPAIFNRAAFTRLLAVGGDSGARDIFHSLPGGVTVSLDTAHAFDIDTTDDLRLAQELANG
;
A
#
# COMPACT_ATOMS: atom_id res chain seq x y z
N MET A 1 -53.43 15.92 -38.50
CA MET A 1 -51.99 15.75 -38.74
C MET A 1 -51.23 16.17 -37.48
N THR A 2 -50.94 15.22 -36.61
CA THR A 2 -50.12 15.42 -35.41
C THR A 2 -49.21 14.20 -35.30
N GLY A 3 -47.96 14.39 -35.75
CA GLY A 3 -46.95 13.33 -35.82
C GLY A 3 -46.28 13.11 -34.47
N GLN A 4 -46.49 11.94 -33.88
CA GLN A 4 -45.73 11.44 -32.73
C GLN A 4 -44.44 10.78 -33.25
N LYS A 5 -43.29 11.43 -33.04
CA LYS A 5 -41.97 10.82 -33.27
C LYS A 5 -41.64 9.92 -32.08
N GLY A 6 -41.81 8.61 -32.25
CA GLY A 6 -41.30 7.60 -31.32
C GLY A 6 -39.77 7.50 -31.43
N SER A 7 -39.07 7.93 -30.38
CA SER A 7 -37.65 7.64 -30.17
C SER A 7 -37.51 6.16 -29.84
N ARG A 8 -36.98 5.35 -30.78
CA ARG A 8 -36.54 3.98 -30.52
C ARG A 8 -35.20 4.05 -29.79
N VAL A 9 -35.22 3.86 -28.48
CA VAL A 9 -34.01 3.53 -27.70
C VAL A 9 -33.57 2.13 -28.13
N GLN A 10 -32.48 2.05 -28.90
CA GLN A 10 -31.81 0.78 -29.17
C GLN A 10 -31.17 0.29 -27.87
N THR A 11 -31.67 -0.83 -27.36
CA THR A 11 -31.05 -1.55 -26.26
C THR A 11 -29.79 -2.21 -26.80
N LEU A 12 -28.62 -1.60 -26.55
CA LEU A 12 -27.33 -2.24 -26.80
C LEU A 12 -27.14 -3.33 -25.75
N SER A 13 -27.31 -4.59 -26.15
CA SER A 13 -26.93 -5.74 -25.36
C SER A 13 -25.40 -5.77 -25.24
N SER A 14 -24.89 -5.39 -24.06
CA SER A 14 -23.46 -5.49 -23.75
C SER A 14 -23.07 -6.96 -23.58
N PRO A 15 -22.03 -7.46 -24.28
CA PRO A 15 -21.58 -8.84 -24.09
C PRO A 15 -21.09 -9.03 -22.65
N ALA A 16 -21.39 -10.18 -22.07
CA ALA A 16 -20.93 -10.57 -20.75
C ALA A 16 -19.39 -10.41 -20.66
N GLY A 17 -18.94 -9.41 -19.89
CA GLY A 17 -17.52 -9.07 -19.71
C GLY A 17 -17.07 -7.70 -20.25
N ALA A 18 -17.88 -7.00 -21.05
CA ALA A 18 -17.50 -5.75 -21.73
C ALA A 18 -17.72 -4.44 -20.95
N GLY A 19 -17.83 -4.49 -19.61
CA GLY A 19 -18.25 -3.34 -18.81
C GLY A 19 -17.46 -3.08 -17.53
N ARG A 20 -16.26 -3.64 -17.37
CA ARG A 20 -15.44 -3.43 -16.17
C ARG A 20 -14.17 -2.69 -16.51
N TYR A 21 -13.96 -1.56 -15.83
CA TYR A 21 -12.66 -0.92 -15.77
C TYR A 21 -11.69 -1.87 -15.05
N LEU A 22 -10.65 -2.33 -15.74
CA LEU A 22 -9.58 -3.07 -15.10
C LEU A 22 -8.78 -2.10 -14.22
N GLU A 23 -8.68 -2.38 -12.94
CA GLU A 23 -8.04 -1.45 -12.00
C GLU A 23 -6.63 -1.88 -11.66
N HIS A 24 -6.39 -3.17 -11.51
CA HIS A 24 -5.11 -3.67 -11.04
C HIS A 24 -4.07 -3.70 -12.16
N PRO A 25 -2.80 -3.32 -11.89
CA PRO A 25 -1.70 -3.40 -12.85
C PRO A 25 -1.57 -4.78 -13.52
N GLU A 26 -1.73 -5.87 -12.75
CA GLU A 26 -1.73 -7.24 -13.28
C GLU A 26 -2.72 -7.44 -14.44
N ASP A 27 -3.95 -6.93 -14.33
CA ASP A 27 -4.96 -7.06 -15.41
C ASP A 27 -4.60 -6.24 -16.64
N VAL A 28 -4.12 -5.01 -16.41
CA VAL A 28 -3.75 -4.09 -17.48
C VAL A 28 -2.55 -4.63 -18.25
N LEU A 29 -1.53 -5.14 -17.55
CA LEU A 29 -0.36 -5.75 -18.15
C LEU A 29 -0.73 -7.06 -18.88
N ALA A 30 -1.62 -7.88 -18.32
CA ALA A 30 -2.13 -9.07 -19.01
C ALA A 30 -2.80 -8.70 -20.34
N LYS A 31 -3.65 -7.67 -20.36
CA LYS A 31 -4.28 -7.18 -21.60
C LYS A 31 -3.29 -6.55 -22.56
N TRP A 32 -2.32 -5.80 -22.05
CA TRP A 32 -1.26 -5.24 -22.86
C TRP A 32 -0.50 -6.35 -23.59
N LEU A 33 -0.10 -7.41 -22.89
CA LEU A 33 0.60 -8.57 -23.46
C LEU A 33 -0.24 -9.32 -24.50
N ASP A 34 -1.51 -9.57 -24.19
CA ASP A 34 -2.47 -10.21 -25.10
C ASP A 34 -2.59 -9.42 -26.42
N TRP A 35 -2.79 -8.11 -26.33
CA TRP A 35 -2.92 -7.28 -27.53
C TRP A 35 -1.61 -7.06 -28.27
N ARG A 36 -0.49 -7.01 -27.54
CA ARG A 36 0.85 -6.83 -28.12
C ARG A 36 1.22 -7.98 -29.06
N ALA A 37 0.72 -9.19 -28.79
CA ALA A 37 0.88 -10.34 -29.68
C ALA A 37 0.23 -10.13 -31.06
N SER A 38 -0.75 -9.23 -31.19
CA SER A 38 -1.50 -8.97 -32.42
C SER A 38 -1.19 -7.63 -33.08
N GLY A 39 -0.45 -6.73 -32.41
CA GLY A 39 -0.10 -5.43 -32.98
C GLY A 39 0.44 -4.41 -31.95
N PRO A 40 0.68 -3.16 -32.37
CA PRO A 40 1.18 -2.11 -31.47
C PRO A 40 0.18 -1.76 -30.36
N VAL A 41 0.70 -1.63 -29.14
CA VAL A 41 -0.06 -1.26 -27.94
C VAL A 41 0.75 -0.27 -27.13
N ALA A 42 0.14 0.87 -26.79
CA ALA A 42 0.74 1.85 -25.92
C ALA A 42 0.48 1.48 -24.45
N LEU A 43 1.48 1.73 -23.61
CA LEU A 43 1.32 1.72 -22.16
C LEU A 43 1.29 3.16 -21.65
N VAL A 44 0.17 3.54 -21.05
CA VAL A 44 -0.03 4.82 -20.40
C VAL A 44 0.16 4.62 -18.90
N VAL A 45 0.92 5.51 -18.25
CA VAL A 45 1.21 5.47 -16.82
C VAL A 45 1.00 6.83 -16.18
N VAL A 46 0.30 6.86 -15.03
CA VAL A 46 0.26 8.04 -14.16
C VAL A 46 1.60 8.19 -13.48
N VAL A 47 2.27 9.31 -13.71
CA VAL A 47 3.61 9.57 -13.19
C VAL A 47 3.57 10.39 -11.91
N GLU A 48 2.67 11.37 -11.86
CA GLU A 48 2.53 12.27 -10.72
C GLU A 48 1.10 12.80 -10.67
N THR A 49 0.63 13.11 -9.46
CA THR A 49 -0.67 13.75 -9.25
C THR A 49 -0.58 14.76 -8.13
N THR A 50 -1.18 15.93 -8.34
CA THR A 50 -1.38 16.94 -7.29
C THR A 50 -2.86 17.08 -7.01
N GLY A 51 -3.23 17.19 -5.73
CA GLY A 51 -4.64 17.19 -5.32
C GLY A 51 -5.26 15.78 -5.35
N GLY A 52 -6.54 15.68 -5.02
CA GLY A 52 -7.27 14.40 -4.92
C GLY A 52 -7.59 13.76 -6.27
N ALA A 53 -6.56 13.43 -7.06
CA ALA A 53 -6.73 12.72 -8.33
C ALA A 53 -7.33 11.31 -8.12
N VAL A 54 -8.08 10.83 -9.13
CA VAL A 54 -8.84 9.57 -9.06
C VAL A 54 -7.92 8.35 -8.94
N ARG A 55 -6.77 8.37 -9.63
CA ARG A 55 -5.78 7.28 -9.65
C ARG A 55 -4.43 7.78 -9.18
N ARG A 56 -3.69 6.92 -8.49
CA ARG A 56 -2.37 7.21 -7.93
C ARG A 56 -1.26 7.08 -8.98
N PRO A 57 -0.07 7.67 -8.75
CA PRO A 57 1.13 7.34 -9.49
C PRO A 57 1.34 5.83 -9.60
N GLY A 58 1.73 5.37 -10.78
CA GLY A 58 1.83 3.97 -11.15
C GLY A 58 0.55 3.33 -11.67
N ALA A 59 -0.60 4.02 -11.65
CA ALA A 59 -1.79 3.52 -12.34
C ALA A 59 -1.53 3.40 -13.85
N LEU A 60 -2.00 2.29 -14.43
CA LEU A 60 -1.71 1.91 -15.81
C LEU A 60 -2.98 1.91 -16.67
N MET A 61 -2.79 2.19 -17.96
CA MET A 61 -3.79 1.99 -19.00
C MET A 61 -3.10 1.49 -20.29
N ALA A 62 -3.56 0.38 -20.83
CA ALA A 62 -3.14 -0.15 -22.12
C ALA A 62 -4.09 0.36 -23.21
N VAL A 63 -3.53 0.81 -24.34
CA VAL A 63 -4.30 1.31 -25.49
C VAL A 63 -3.80 0.64 -26.76
N ALA A 64 -4.66 -0.16 -27.39
CA ALA A 64 -4.35 -0.77 -28.68
C ALA A 64 -4.51 0.25 -29.82
N GLN A 65 -3.90 -0.02 -30.98
CA GLN A 65 -3.98 0.86 -32.14
C GLN A 65 -5.43 1.15 -32.61
N ASP A 66 -6.33 0.17 -32.47
CA ASP A 66 -7.75 0.29 -32.80
C ASP A 66 -8.59 1.05 -31.76
N GLY A 67 -7.98 1.50 -30.66
CA GLY A 67 -8.62 2.27 -29.60
C GLY A 67 -9.23 1.42 -28.49
N ARG A 68 -9.10 0.08 -28.52
CA ARG A 68 -9.44 -0.76 -27.37
C ARG A 68 -8.57 -0.39 -26.16
N THR A 69 -9.17 -0.42 -24.98
CA THR A 69 -8.51 0.00 -23.74
C THR A 69 -8.72 -0.95 -22.57
N ALA A 70 -7.70 -1.02 -21.72
CA ALA A 70 -7.72 -1.74 -20.45
C ALA A 70 -7.03 -0.86 -19.40
N GLY A 71 -7.68 -0.59 -18.28
CA GLY A 71 -7.21 0.45 -17.36
C GLY A 71 -7.83 1.81 -17.65
N TYR A 72 -7.62 2.74 -16.72
CA TYR A 72 -8.09 4.12 -16.83
C TYR A 72 -7.26 5.05 -15.95
N ILE A 73 -7.29 6.35 -16.25
CA ILE A 73 -6.57 7.39 -15.52
C ILE A 73 -7.53 8.20 -14.64
N SER A 74 -8.63 8.70 -15.20
CA SER A 74 -9.62 9.50 -14.48
C SER A 74 -11.05 8.97 -14.55
N GLY A 75 -11.37 8.09 -15.49
CA GLY A 75 -12.73 7.56 -15.72
C GLY A 75 -13.64 8.50 -16.49
N GLY A 76 -13.08 9.42 -17.31
CA GLY A 76 -13.83 10.48 -17.97
C GLY A 76 -13.12 11.09 -19.18
N CYS A 77 -13.34 12.39 -19.45
CA CYS A 77 -12.83 13.08 -20.66
C CYS A 77 -11.31 13.01 -20.82
N ILE A 78 -10.55 12.97 -19.72
CA ILE A 78 -9.09 12.82 -19.75
C ILE A 78 -8.69 11.47 -20.37
N ASP A 79 -9.42 10.39 -20.07
CA ASP A 79 -9.13 9.08 -20.67
C ASP A 79 -9.37 9.10 -22.18
N ALA A 80 -10.42 9.80 -22.64
CA ALA A 80 -10.72 9.90 -24.07
C ALA A 80 -9.59 10.62 -24.84
N ASP A 81 -9.04 11.71 -24.30
CA ASP A 81 -7.88 12.37 -24.89
C ASP A 81 -6.63 11.49 -24.77
N ALA A 82 -6.38 10.87 -23.61
CA ALA A 82 -5.24 9.96 -23.44
C ALA A 82 -5.24 8.82 -24.48
N ILE A 83 -6.40 8.27 -24.83
CA ILE A 83 -6.56 7.27 -25.90
C ILE A 83 -6.16 7.84 -27.26
N LEU A 84 -6.67 9.02 -27.61
CA LEU A 84 -6.35 9.68 -28.86
C LEU A 84 -4.85 9.97 -28.99
N GLN A 85 -4.24 10.47 -27.92
CA GLN A 85 -2.81 10.77 -27.88
C GLN A 85 -1.98 9.49 -27.90
N ALA A 86 -2.46 8.40 -27.29
CA ALA A 86 -1.83 7.08 -27.39
C ALA A 86 -1.84 6.53 -28.81
N GLN A 87 -2.96 6.65 -29.54
CA GLN A 87 -3.01 6.24 -30.95
C GLN A 87 -2.06 7.07 -31.83
N ARG A 88 -1.93 8.38 -31.58
CA ARG A 88 -0.96 9.24 -32.27
C ARG A 88 0.48 8.87 -31.93
N SER A 89 0.76 8.63 -30.66
CA SER A 89 2.06 8.18 -30.15
C SER A 89 2.46 6.85 -30.78
N LEU A 90 1.53 5.90 -30.96
CA LEU A 90 1.75 4.65 -31.67
C LEU A 90 2.10 4.86 -33.14
N ALA A 91 1.36 5.73 -33.83
CA ALA A 91 1.63 6.05 -35.23
C ALA A 91 2.99 6.73 -35.44
N GLY A 92 3.37 7.64 -34.53
CA GLY A 92 4.64 8.35 -34.57
C GLY A 92 5.83 7.60 -33.95
N ARG A 93 5.56 6.53 -33.18
CA ARG A 93 6.53 5.79 -32.36
C ARG A 93 7.36 6.67 -31.42
N GLN A 94 6.74 7.71 -30.87
CA GLN A 94 7.39 8.63 -29.94
C GLN A 94 6.64 8.68 -28.61
N PRO A 95 7.33 8.52 -27.46
CA PRO A 95 6.73 8.75 -26.16
C PRO A 95 6.15 10.16 -26.02
N VAL A 96 5.06 10.29 -25.27
CA VAL A 96 4.40 11.59 -25.04
C VAL A 96 4.17 11.77 -23.54
N THR A 97 4.56 12.93 -23.02
CA THR A 97 4.23 13.36 -21.66
C THR A 97 3.10 14.38 -21.71
N LEU A 98 2.03 14.17 -20.94
CA LEU A 98 0.87 15.05 -20.90
C LEU A 98 0.55 15.45 -19.46
N LEU A 99 0.31 16.74 -19.27
CA LEU A 99 -0.18 17.31 -18.01
C LEU A 99 -1.63 17.73 -18.20
N TYR A 100 -2.53 17.23 -17.34
CA TYR A 100 -3.94 17.63 -17.27
C TYR A 100 -4.23 18.38 -15.98
N GLY A 101 -5.27 19.23 -15.97
CA GLY A 101 -5.67 20.04 -14.82
C GLY A 101 -4.81 21.29 -14.62
N ALA A 102 -4.41 21.58 -13.38
CA ALA A 102 -3.64 22.77 -13.06
C ALA A 102 -2.29 22.81 -13.80
N GLY A 103 -2.00 23.94 -14.46
CA GLY A 103 -0.79 24.12 -15.27
C GLY A 103 -0.82 23.42 -16.64
N SER A 104 -1.93 22.74 -16.98
CA SER A 104 -2.13 22.09 -18.27
C SER A 104 -2.25 23.09 -19.42
N PRO A 105 -1.74 22.78 -20.62
CA PRO A 105 -2.05 23.53 -21.83
C PRO A 105 -3.49 23.28 -22.34
N PHE A 106 -4.15 22.22 -21.87
CA PHE A 106 -5.54 21.88 -22.22
C PHE A 106 -6.51 22.68 -21.35
N ILE A 107 -7.07 23.75 -21.92
CA ILE A 107 -8.01 24.66 -21.25
C ILE A 107 -9.36 23.98 -20.97
N ASP A 108 -9.75 23.05 -21.84
CA ASP A 108 -11.04 22.34 -21.86
C ASP A 108 -11.04 21.04 -21.04
N LEU A 109 -9.89 20.65 -20.47
CA LEU A 109 -9.75 19.48 -19.60
C LEU A 109 -9.31 19.85 -18.17
N PRO A 110 -10.08 20.72 -17.45
CA PRO A 110 -9.78 21.03 -16.06
C PRO A 110 -10.15 19.87 -15.14
N LEU A 111 -9.45 19.78 -14.00
CA LEU A 111 -9.82 18.87 -12.92
C LEU A 111 -10.72 19.61 -11.90
N PRO A 112 -11.89 19.06 -11.52
CA PRO A 112 -12.80 19.71 -10.58
C PRO A 112 -12.19 20.01 -9.21
N CYS A 113 -11.21 19.21 -8.78
CA CYS A 113 -10.50 19.39 -7.51
C CYS A 113 -9.42 20.49 -7.56
N GLY A 114 -9.18 21.12 -8.71
CA GLY A 114 -8.09 22.08 -8.91
C GLY A 114 -6.69 21.46 -8.95
N GLY A 115 -6.61 20.13 -8.92
CA GLY A 115 -5.36 19.37 -8.97
C GLY A 115 -4.76 19.25 -10.38
N SER A 116 -3.72 18.42 -10.52
CA SER A 116 -3.10 18.06 -11.79
C SER A 116 -2.78 16.57 -11.88
N ILE A 117 -2.75 16.04 -13.10
CA ILE A 117 -2.33 14.65 -13.39
C ILE A 117 -1.29 14.69 -14.51
N LEU A 118 -0.10 14.17 -14.22
CA LEU A 118 0.97 13.98 -15.20
C LEU A 118 0.97 12.52 -15.64
N ILE A 119 0.79 12.27 -16.94
CA ILE A 119 0.90 10.93 -17.54
C ILE A 119 2.05 10.86 -18.54
N ASN A 120 2.57 9.65 -18.71
CA ASN A 120 3.42 9.30 -19.83
C ASN A 120 2.77 8.21 -20.67
N ILE A 121 2.87 8.36 -21.99
CA ILE A 121 2.35 7.44 -23.00
C ILE A 121 3.57 6.84 -23.70
N LEU A 122 3.72 5.52 -23.60
CA LEU A 122 4.84 4.77 -24.15
C LEU A 122 4.33 3.87 -25.28
N PRO A 123 4.62 4.19 -26.56
CA PRO A 123 4.14 3.40 -27.69
C PRO A 123 4.88 2.06 -27.87
N ASP A 124 6.03 1.93 -27.23
CA ASP A 124 6.92 0.77 -27.34
C ASP A 124 7.56 0.46 -25.97
N ALA A 125 6.71 0.25 -24.96
CA ALA A 125 7.19 -0.19 -23.64
C ALA A 125 7.93 -1.55 -23.77
N ASP A 126 8.98 -1.74 -22.97
CA ASP A 126 9.79 -2.96 -23.01
C ASP A 126 8.95 -4.18 -22.63
N GLU A 127 8.70 -5.05 -23.60
CA GLU A 127 7.88 -6.23 -23.43
C GLU A 127 8.48 -7.22 -22.42
N SER A 128 9.81 -7.27 -22.29
CA SER A 128 10.46 -8.15 -21.32
C SER A 128 10.22 -7.71 -19.88
N GLU A 129 10.30 -6.40 -19.61
CA GLU A 129 9.95 -5.78 -18.33
C GLU A 129 8.47 -5.98 -17.98
N VAL A 130 7.57 -5.76 -18.95
CA VAL A 130 6.13 -5.98 -18.78
C VAL A 130 5.83 -7.46 -18.48
N LYS A 131 6.44 -8.39 -19.22
CA LYS A 131 6.30 -9.84 -18.99
C LYS A 131 6.80 -10.24 -17.61
N ALA A 132 7.98 -9.77 -17.20
CA ALA A 132 8.58 -10.07 -15.91
C ALA A 132 7.70 -9.57 -14.75
N CYS A 133 7.26 -8.30 -14.82
CA CYS A 133 6.38 -7.72 -13.81
C CYS A 133 5.04 -8.46 -13.73
N HIS A 134 4.40 -8.77 -14.87
CA HIS A 134 3.15 -9.53 -14.89
C HIS A 134 3.34 -10.94 -14.31
N ALA A 135 4.40 -11.65 -14.70
CA ALA A 135 4.68 -13.01 -14.22
C ALA A 135 4.89 -13.04 -12.70
N GLN A 136 5.62 -12.07 -12.14
CA GLN A 136 5.80 -11.93 -10.69
C GLN A 136 4.45 -11.73 -9.98
N LEU A 137 3.61 -10.80 -10.44
CA LEU A 137 2.28 -10.56 -9.85
C LEU A 137 1.38 -11.80 -9.94
N ALA A 138 1.32 -12.44 -11.11
CA ALA A 138 0.53 -13.66 -11.33
C ALA A 138 1.02 -14.83 -10.47
N SER A 139 2.34 -14.91 -10.22
CA SER A 139 2.97 -15.86 -9.29
C SER A 139 2.81 -15.47 -7.82
N ARG A 140 2.05 -14.41 -7.52
CA ARG A 140 1.80 -13.91 -6.16
C ARG A 140 3.05 -13.39 -5.48
N ALA A 141 3.90 -12.66 -6.20
CA ALA A 141 5.03 -11.93 -5.65
C ALA A 141 4.92 -10.42 -5.94
N PRO A 142 5.41 -9.53 -5.05
CA PRO A 142 5.60 -8.13 -5.38
C PRO A 142 6.47 -7.98 -6.63
N ALA A 143 6.15 -6.97 -7.44
CA ALA A 143 6.82 -6.74 -8.70
C ALA A 143 7.20 -5.27 -8.87
N THR A 144 8.28 -5.02 -9.60
CA THR A 144 8.67 -3.68 -10.01
C THR A 144 8.68 -3.62 -11.53
N LEU A 145 8.00 -2.63 -12.09
CA LEU A 145 8.03 -2.32 -13.50
C LEU A 145 8.98 -1.13 -13.72
N PHE A 146 10.09 -1.36 -14.41
CA PHE A 146 10.98 -0.29 -14.84
C PHE A 146 10.61 0.20 -16.24
N LEU A 147 10.40 1.51 -16.38
CA LEU A 147 10.06 2.16 -17.64
C LEU A 147 11.25 3.00 -18.10
N ALA A 148 12.17 2.39 -18.85
CA ALA A 148 13.42 3.00 -19.30
C ALA A 148 13.22 4.32 -20.05
N ALA A 149 12.17 4.42 -20.87
CA ALA A 149 11.84 5.62 -21.64
C ALA A 149 11.61 6.89 -20.78
N ILE A 150 11.31 6.71 -19.49
CA ILE A 150 11.10 7.81 -18.54
C ILE A 150 12.01 7.69 -17.30
N GLY A 151 12.91 6.70 -17.25
CA GLY A 151 13.80 6.45 -16.13
C GLY A 151 13.08 6.26 -14.78
N LYS A 152 11.87 5.69 -14.76
CA LYS A 152 11.07 5.51 -13.54
C LYS A 152 10.71 4.05 -13.27
N SER A 153 10.69 3.69 -12.00
CA SER A 153 10.22 2.39 -11.51
C SER A 153 8.92 2.54 -10.74
N PHE A 154 7.99 1.60 -10.95
CA PHE A 154 6.74 1.52 -10.20
C PHE A 154 6.64 0.15 -9.52
N SER A 155 6.30 0.14 -8.23
CA SER A 155 6.17 -1.10 -7.47
C SER A 155 4.70 -1.47 -7.29
N TYR A 156 4.41 -2.76 -7.43
CA TYR A 156 3.08 -3.32 -7.36
C TYR A 156 3.07 -4.54 -6.44
N VAL A 157 1.91 -4.79 -5.84
CA VAL A 157 1.66 -5.96 -5.00
C VAL A 157 0.64 -6.87 -5.68
N PRO A 158 0.67 -8.19 -5.45
CA PRO A 158 -0.37 -9.11 -5.90
C PRO A 158 -1.76 -8.69 -5.46
N LYS A 159 -2.78 -8.99 -6.26
CA LYS A 159 -4.18 -8.68 -5.99
C LYS A 159 -4.71 -9.25 -4.68
N LEU A 160 -5.75 -8.64 -4.14
CA LEU A 160 -6.57 -9.27 -3.12
C LEU A 160 -7.28 -10.52 -3.69
N ARG A 161 -7.14 -11.66 -3.00
CA ARG A 161 -7.96 -12.86 -3.19
C ARG A 161 -8.86 -13.09 -1.97
N LEU A 162 -10.07 -13.56 -2.19
CA LEU A 162 -11.04 -13.84 -1.13
C LEU A 162 -11.51 -15.30 -1.17
N ARG A 163 -11.36 -16.01 -0.06
CA ARG A 163 -11.87 -17.36 0.13
C ARG A 163 -12.98 -17.33 1.16
N ILE A 164 -14.15 -17.85 0.80
CA ILE A 164 -15.35 -17.78 1.64
C ILE A 164 -15.85 -19.19 1.88
N ALA A 165 -15.81 -19.64 3.12
CA ALA A 165 -16.46 -20.89 3.52
C ALA A 165 -17.78 -20.57 4.20
N GLY A 166 -18.89 -21.13 3.73
CA GLY A 166 -20.20 -20.75 4.25
C GLY A 166 -21.36 -21.57 3.72
N ARG A 167 -22.57 -21.21 4.17
CA ARG A 167 -23.83 -21.76 3.66
C ARG A 167 -24.90 -20.67 3.60
N GLY A 168 -25.86 -20.82 2.69
CA GLY A 168 -26.99 -19.90 2.54
C GLY A 168 -26.63 -18.54 1.93
N ALA A 169 -27.41 -17.52 2.28
CA ALA A 169 -27.37 -16.21 1.62
C ALA A 169 -26.10 -15.38 1.89
N ASP A 170 -25.53 -15.51 3.08
CA ASP A 170 -24.37 -14.72 3.53
C ASP A 170 -23.12 -14.86 2.64
N PRO A 171 -22.59 -16.08 2.37
CA PRO A 171 -21.41 -16.23 1.51
C PRO A 171 -21.66 -15.80 0.07
N LEU A 172 -22.87 -16.02 -0.47
CA LEU A 172 -23.22 -15.63 -1.84
C LEU A 172 -23.30 -14.11 -1.97
N ALA A 173 -23.90 -13.42 -0.99
CA ALA A 173 -23.94 -11.96 -0.95
C ALA A 173 -22.53 -11.35 -0.93
N LEU A 174 -21.63 -11.89 -0.10
CA LEU A 174 -20.24 -11.45 -0.04
C LEU A 174 -19.48 -11.72 -1.34
N ALA A 175 -19.62 -12.92 -1.91
CA ALA A 175 -18.98 -13.29 -3.16
C ALA A 175 -19.44 -12.41 -4.34
N ARG A 176 -20.73 -12.05 -4.35
CA ARG A 176 -21.30 -11.16 -5.38
C ARG A 176 -20.66 -9.78 -5.34
N LEU A 177 -20.52 -9.19 -4.15
CA LEU A 177 -19.85 -7.88 -3.99
C LEU A 177 -18.37 -7.99 -4.35
N ALA A 178 -17.65 -8.98 -3.81
CA ALA A 178 -16.23 -9.17 -4.08
C ALA A 178 -15.94 -9.31 -5.59
N ARG A 179 -16.69 -10.18 -6.29
CA ARG A 179 -16.59 -10.35 -7.75
C ARG A 179 -16.91 -9.06 -8.50
N SER A 180 -17.86 -8.25 -8.04
CA SER A 180 -18.19 -6.97 -8.66
C SER A 180 -17.06 -5.94 -8.52
N SER A 181 -16.29 -6.02 -7.44
CA SER A 181 -15.10 -5.22 -7.15
C SER A 181 -13.81 -5.78 -7.77
N GLY A 182 -13.89 -6.80 -8.63
CA GLY A 182 -12.71 -7.40 -9.28
C GLY A 182 -11.86 -8.29 -8.38
N ILE A 183 -12.35 -8.67 -7.20
CA ILE A 183 -11.66 -9.57 -6.27
C ILE A 183 -11.90 -11.01 -6.70
N GLU A 184 -10.82 -11.74 -6.96
CA GLU A 184 -10.85 -13.18 -7.24
C GLU A 184 -11.40 -13.91 -6.01
N THR A 185 -12.48 -14.68 -6.19
CA THR A 185 -13.25 -15.24 -5.08
C THR A 185 -13.49 -16.74 -5.28
N THR A 186 -13.07 -17.53 -4.29
CA THR A 186 -13.36 -18.98 -4.20
C THR A 186 -14.40 -19.24 -3.12
N LEU A 187 -15.47 -19.96 -3.45
CA LEU A 187 -16.54 -20.35 -2.52
C LEU A 187 -16.37 -21.80 -2.07
N TYR A 188 -16.35 -22.04 -0.76
CA TYR A 188 -16.31 -23.36 -0.14
C TYR A 188 -17.67 -23.67 0.50
N LEU A 189 -18.46 -24.55 -0.12
CA LEU A 189 -19.88 -24.77 0.20
C LEU A 189 -20.15 -26.24 0.55
N PRO A 190 -21.08 -26.56 1.48
CA PRO A 190 -21.37 -27.93 1.92
C PRO A 190 -22.06 -28.84 0.88
N GLY A 191 -22.25 -28.38 -0.36
CA GLY A 191 -22.88 -29.13 -1.45
C GLY A 191 -24.38 -28.90 -1.59
N GLY A 192 -25.00 -29.63 -2.53
CA GLY A 192 -26.46 -29.64 -2.71
C GLY A 192 -27.03 -28.27 -3.11
N PRO A 193 -28.00 -27.69 -2.35
CA PRO A 193 -28.67 -26.46 -2.73
C PRO A 193 -27.75 -25.24 -2.78
N ASP A 194 -26.73 -25.18 -1.91
CA ASP A 194 -25.82 -24.01 -1.85
C ASP A 194 -24.99 -23.87 -3.14
N VAL A 195 -24.49 -24.99 -3.67
CA VAL A 195 -23.71 -25.02 -4.91
C VAL A 195 -24.59 -24.64 -6.10
N ARG A 196 -25.79 -25.20 -6.21
CA ARG A 196 -26.72 -24.86 -7.30
C ARG A 196 -27.07 -23.37 -7.32
N LEU A 197 -27.34 -22.78 -6.15
CA LEU A 197 -27.60 -21.34 -6.05
C LEU A 197 -26.38 -20.52 -6.48
N ALA A 198 -25.17 -20.92 -6.10
CA ALA A 198 -23.95 -20.23 -6.52
C ALA A 198 -23.75 -20.30 -8.05
N GLU A 199 -23.99 -21.45 -8.66
CA GLU A 199 -23.94 -21.65 -10.12
C GLU A 199 -24.99 -20.80 -10.85
N GLU A 200 -26.22 -20.76 -10.33
CA GLU A 200 -27.31 -19.91 -10.85
C GLU A 200 -26.97 -18.42 -10.79
N GLU A 201 -26.20 -17.97 -9.78
CA GLU A 201 -25.66 -16.61 -9.69
C GLU A 201 -24.38 -16.37 -10.54
N GLY A 202 -23.93 -17.39 -11.26
CA GLY A 202 -22.78 -17.33 -12.17
C GLY A 202 -21.43 -17.32 -11.46
N HIS A 203 -21.33 -17.92 -10.28
CA HIS A 203 -20.04 -18.20 -9.64
C HIS A 203 -19.40 -19.44 -10.28
N THR A 204 -18.11 -19.33 -10.61
CA THR A 204 -17.38 -20.36 -11.36
C THR A 204 -16.29 -21.06 -10.56
N ASP A 205 -15.81 -20.45 -9.48
CA ASP A 205 -14.77 -21.00 -8.61
C ASP A 205 -15.39 -21.51 -7.31
N LEU A 206 -15.89 -22.75 -7.38
CA LEU A 206 -16.66 -23.42 -6.34
C LEU A 206 -15.93 -24.68 -5.88
N VAL A 207 -15.86 -24.86 -4.56
CA VAL A 207 -15.29 -26.02 -3.91
C VAL A 207 -16.34 -26.63 -2.98
N VAL A 208 -16.64 -27.91 -3.19
CA VAL A 208 -17.61 -28.64 -2.35
C VAL A 208 -16.89 -29.18 -1.10
N LEU A 209 -17.39 -28.83 0.08
CA LEU A 209 -16.86 -29.28 1.35
C LEU A 209 -17.31 -30.71 1.64
N GLY A 210 -16.34 -31.61 1.80
CA GLY A 210 -16.54 -33.00 2.22
C GLY A 210 -16.87 -33.15 3.72
N SER A 211 -16.50 -34.28 4.30
CA SER A 211 -16.55 -34.46 5.76
C SER A 211 -15.47 -33.60 6.44
N ALA A 212 -15.57 -33.41 7.76
CA ALA A 212 -14.55 -32.65 8.50
C ALA A 212 -13.13 -33.26 8.43
N SER A 213 -13.02 -34.55 8.09
CA SER A 213 -11.76 -35.27 7.90
C SER A 213 -11.17 -35.14 6.49
N ASP A 214 -11.93 -34.61 5.54
CA ASP A 214 -11.58 -34.51 4.12
C ASP A 214 -11.99 -33.13 3.58
N LEU A 215 -11.42 -32.10 4.20
CA LEU A 215 -11.64 -30.72 3.79
C LEU A 215 -10.51 -30.25 2.87
N PRO A 216 -10.84 -29.52 1.80
CA PRO A 216 -9.85 -28.92 0.93
C PRO A 216 -9.05 -27.84 1.69
N PRO A 217 -7.79 -27.60 1.30
CA PRO A 217 -6.99 -26.54 1.92
C PRO A 217 -7.59 -25.17 1.63
N VAL A 218 -7.59 -24.31 2.64
CA VAL A 218 -8.02 -22.91 2.57
C VAL A 218 -6.88 -21.92 2.86
N ARG A 219 -5.68 -22.40 3.19
CA ARG A 219 -4.45 -21.59 3.39
C ARG A 219 -4.14 -20.61 2.28
N GLY A 220 -4.23 -19.33 2.59
CA GLY A 220 -3.88 -18.24 1.69
C GLY A 220 -2.43 -17.76 1.87
N ASP A 221 -1.96 -17.00 0.89
CA ASP A 221 -0.74 -16.19 0.98
C ASP A 221 -1.01 -14.83 1.65
N ALA A 222 0.03 -13.99 1.72
CA ALA A 222 -0.04 -12.65 2.30
C ALA A 222 -1.02 -11.68 1.62
N TRP A 223 -1.62 -12.00 0.48
CA TRP A 223 -2.64 -11.15 -0.18
C TRP A 223 -3.99 -11.87 -0.29
N SER A 224 -4.19 -12.91 0.52
CA SER A 224 -5.43 -13.68 0.59
C SER A 224 -6.17 -13.39 1.90
N ALA A 225 -7.48 -13.17 1.79
CA ALA A 225 -8.40 -13.12 2.91
C ALA A 225 -9.22 -14.42 2.98
N PHE A 226 -9.45 -14.92 4.18
CA PHE A 226 -10.35 -16.04 4.45
C PHE A 226 -11.50 -15.58 5.35
N VAL A 227 -12.73 -15.93 5.00
CA VAL A 227 -13.91 -15.65 5.82
C VAL A 227 -14.73 -16.91 5.99
N ILE A 228 -15.10 -17.20 7.24
CA ILE A 228 -16.04 -18.26 7.57
C ILE A 228 -17.42 -17.68 7.95
N MET A 229 -18.46 -18.11 7.23
CA MET A 229 -19.84 -17.61 7.27
C MET A 229 -20.84 -18.72 7.63
N PHE A 230 -20.45 -19.62 8.55
CA PHE A 230 -21.30 -20.69 9.10
C PHE A 230 -20.75 -21.18 10.46
N HIS A 231 -21.53 -22.01 11.15
CA HIS A 231 -21.25 -22.52 12.50
C HIS A 231 -21.30 -24.05 12.59
N ASP A 232 -20.79 -24.73 11.57
CA ASP A 232 -20.71 -26.21 11.55
C ASP A 232 -19.45 -26.63 12.31
N GLY A 233 -19.59 -26.97 13.59
CA GLY A 233 -18.48 -27.10 14.56
C GLY A 233 -17.20 -27.75 14.01
N ASP A 234 -17.25 -29.03 13.62
CA ASP A 234 -16.04 -29.75 13.22
C ASP A 234 -15.44 -29.22 11.91
N ARG A 235 -16.27 -28.81 10.94
CA ARG A 235 -15.80 -28.21 9.69
C ARG A 235 -15.22 -26.82 9.91
N GLU A 236 -15.90 -26.00 10.71
CA GLU A 236 -15.51 -24.64 11.05
C GLU A 236 -14.13 -24.63 11.71
N ASP A 237 -13.96 -25.46 12.73
CA ASP A 237 -12.71 -25.50 13.50
C ASP A 237 -11.54 -26.04 12.66
N ALA A 238 -11.80 -26.99 11.75
CA ALA A 238 -10.78 -27.53 10.84
C ALA A 238 -10.35 -26.52 9.77
N LEU A 239 -11.29 -25.80 9.14
CA LEU A 239 -10.98 -24.76 8.15
C LEU A 239 -10.25 -23.56 8.77
N LEU A 240 -10.66 -23.14 9.97
CA LEU A 240 -9.98 -22.06 10.68
C LEU A 240 -8.56 -22.45 11.08
N ALA A 241 -8.34 -23.67 11.59
CA ALA A 241 -7.00 -24.15 11.90
C ALA A 241 -6.11 -24.19 10.66
N ASP A 242 -6.63 -24.61 9.51
CA ASP A 242 -5.90 -24.59 8.25
C ASP A 242 -5.58 -23.16 7.79
N ALA A 243 -6.55 -22.25 7.78
CA ALA A 243 -6.35 -20.85 7.40
C ALA A 243 -5.32 -20.14 8.30
N LEU A 244 -5.37 -20.39 9.61
CA LEU A 244 -4.44 -19.83 10.60
C LEU A 244 -3.01 -20.32 10.42
N ALA A 245 -2.82 -21.54 9.92
CA ALA A 245 -1.51 -22.09 9.61
C ALA A 245 -0.89 -21.52 8.32
N GLY A 246 -1.57 -20.62 7.61
CA GLY A 246 -1.05 -19.88 6.47
C GLY A 246 -0.84 -18.39 6.73
N ASP A 247 -0.43 -17.67 5.69
CA ASP A 247 -0.04 -16.25 5.75
C ASP A 247 -1.17 -15.28 5.40
N ALA A 248 -2.41 -15.78 5.35
CA ALA A 248 -3.59 -14.96 5.05
C ALA A 248 -3.59 -13.69 5.90
N PHE A 249 -3.64 -12.54 5.23
CA PHE A 249 -3.58 -11.24 5.91
C PHE A 249 -4.86 -10.96 6.70
N PHE A 250 -5.97 -11.63 6.37
CA PHE A 250 -7.24 -11.46 7.05
C PHE A 250 -7.94 -12.80 7.23
N ILE A 251 -8.36 -13.08 8.47
CA ILE A 251 -9.15 -14.26 8.83
C ILE A 251 -10.36 -13.77 9.61
N GLY A 252 -11.54 -13.81 8.98
CA GLY A 252 -12.79 -13.34 9.55
C GLY A 252 -13.75 -14.47 9.87
N ALA A 253 -14.55 -14.30 10.91
CA ALA A 253 -15.58 -15.27 11.26
C ALA A 253 -16.88 -14.60 11.73
N VAL A 254 -18.01 -15.00 11.13
CA VAL A 254 -19.34 -14.55 11.56
C VAL A 254 -19.66 -15.09 12.96
N GLY A 255 -20.76 -14.64 13.56
CA GLY A 255 -21.23 -15.09 14.87
C GLY A 255 -21.03 -14.09 15.98
N SER A 256 -21.89 -14.15 17.01
CA SER A 256 -21.88 -13.24 18.15
C SER A 256 -20.58 -13.31 18.94
N ARG A 257 -20.33 -12.35 19.84
CA ARG A 257 -19.18 -12.39 20.77
C ARG A 257 -19.13 -13.70 21.56
N HIS A 258 -20.29 -14.20 21.99
CA HIS A 258 -20.39 -15.50 22.66
C HIS A 258 -19.99 -16.66 21.74
N THR A 259 -20.45 -16.65 20.49
CA THR A 259 -20.09 -17.67 19.48
C THR A 259 -18.59 -17.65 19.20
N HIS A 260 -18.01 -16.45 19.08
CA HIS A 260 -16.58 -16.28 18.89
C HIS A 260 -15.76 -16.78 20.09
N ALA A 261 -16.20 -16.50 21.34
CA ALA A 261 -15.52 -17.03 22.53
C ALA A 261 -15.48 -18.57 22.53
N LEU A 262 -16.62 -19.22 22.23
CA LEU A 262 -16.70 -20.68 22.11
C LEU A 262 -15.81 -21.21 20.97
N ARG A 263 -15.77 -20.52 19.82
CA ARG A 263 -14.85 -20.85 18.72
C ARG A 263 -13.40 -20.82 19.19
N CYS A 264 -12.97 -19.76 19.87
CA CYS A 264 -11.62 -19.66 20.39
C CYS A 264 -11.31 -20.79 21.38
N GLU A 265 -12.25 -21.16 22.27
CA GLU A 265 -12.08 -22.31 23.16
C GLU A 265 -11.90 -23.64 22.41
N ARG A 266 -12.68 -23.87 21.36
CA ARG A 266 -12.53 -25.09 20.54
C ARG A 266 -11.20 -25.13 19.80
N LEU A 267 -10.75 -24.01 19.23
CA LEU A 267 -9.45 -23.92 18.58
C LEU A 267 -8.29 -24.14 19.57
N ARG A 268 -8.37 -23.60 20.79
CA ARG A 268 -7.40 -23.89 21.86
C ARG A 268 -7.34 -25.38 22.18
N LYS A 269 -8.51 -26.04 22.31
CA LYS A 269 -8.59 -27.49 22.56
C LYS A 269 -7.98 -28.32 21.41
N ARG A 270 -7.94 -27.78 20.19
CA ARG A 270 -7.28 -28.38 19.02
C ARG A 270 -5.78 -28.08 18.93
N GLY A 271 -5.22 -27.33 19.89
CA GLY A 271 -3.79 -27.01 19.94
C GLY A 271 -3.38 -25.82 19.07
N VAL A 272 -4.32 -25.01 18.59
CA VAL A 272 -3.98 -23.79 17.85
C VAL A 272 -3.37 -22.76 18.84
N PRO A 273 -2.20 -22.16 18.53
CA PRO A 273 -1.58 -21.16 19.40
C PRO A 273 -2.46 -19.93 19.65
N GLU A 274 -2.38 -19.34 20.84
CA GLU A 274 -3.18 -18.15 21.19
C GLU A 274 -2.86 -16.95 20.28
N ALA A 275 -1.60 -16.80 19.87
CA ALA A 275 -1.17 -15.76 18.94
C ALA A 275 -1.87 -15.89 17.57
N ASP A 276 -2.12 -17.12 17.11
CA ASP A 276 -2.84 -17.35 15.87
C ASP A 276 -4.34 -17.12 16.06
N ILE A 277 -4.93 -17.61 17.15
CA ILE A 277 -6.36 -17.36 17.46
C ILE A 277 -6.66 -15.86 17.53
N ALA A 278 -5.74 -15.05 18.04
CA ALA A 278 -5.86 -13.60 18.09
C ALA A 278 -5.93 -12.92 16.71
N ARG A 279 -5.55 -13.60 15.62
CA ARG A 279 -5.68 -13.11 14.24
C ARG A 279 -7.13 -13.18 13.72
N ILE A 280 -8.03 -13.88 14.40
CA ILE A 280 -9.43 -14.04 13.96
C ILE A 280 -10.23 -12.78 14.28
N HIS A 281 -10.80 -12.15 13.25
CA HIS A 281 -11.77 -11.08 13.41
C HIS A 281 -13.16 -11.66 13.67
N GLY A 282 -13.55 -11.73 14.95
CA GLY A 282 -14.85 -12.22 15.41
C GLY A 282 -15.52 -11.30 16.44
N PRO A 283 -16.78 -10.86 16.25
CA PRO A 283 -17.57 -10.95 15.02
C PRO A 283 -16.93 -10.18 13.86
N VAL A 284 -16.99 -10.75 12.65
CA VAL A 284 -16.49 -10.09 11.43
C VAL A 284 -17.42 -8.95 10.96
N GLY A 285 -16.83 -7.93 10.35
CA GLY A 285 -17.50 -6.74 9.79
C GLY A 285 -17.21 -5.46 10.58
N LEU A 286 -17.11 -4.32 9.87
CA LEU A 286 -16.89 -3.00 10.50
C LEU A 286 -18.13 -2.45 11.20
N ILE A 287 -19.31 -2.71 10.63
CA ILE A 287 -20.60 -2.26 11.15
C ILE A 287 -21.23 -3.43 11.93
N PRO A 288 -21.45 -3.26 13.25
CA PRO A 288 -21.94 -4.34 14.10
C PRO A 288 -23.42 -4.66 13.84
N SER A 289 -23.84 -5.86 14.26
CA SER A 289 -25.25 -6.25 14.37
C SER A 289 -26.07 -6.24 13.08
N MET A 290 -25.43 -6.48 11.93
CA MET A 290 -26.12 -6.66 10.65
C MET A 290 -26.99 -7.92 10.65
N ARG A 291 -28.25 -7.77 10.21
CA ARG A 291 -29.25 -8.85 10.16
C ARG A 291 -29.60 -9.30 8.74
N ASP A 292 -29.10 -8.57 7.74
CA ASP A 292 -29.34 -8.83 6.33
C ASP A 292 -28.04 -9.24 5.64
N ALA A 293 -28.06 -10.35 4.89
CA ALA A 293 -26.89 -10.91 4.20
C ALA A 293 -26.13 -9.87 3.35
N SER A 294 -26.87 -9.04 2.61
CA SER A 294 -26.29 -7.99 1.76
C SER A 294 -25.57 -6.90 2.57
N MET A 295 -26.13 -6.50 3.72
CA MET A 295 -25.51 -5.46 4.56
C MET A 295 -24.34 -6.03 5.38
N LEU A 296 -24.45 -7.28 5.81
CA LEU A 296 -23.32 -8.02 6.38
C LEU A 296 -22.18 -8.12 5.36
N ALA A 297 -22.48 -8.48 4.11
CA ALA A 297 -21.50 -8.55 3.03
C ALA A 297 -20.77 -7.20 2.81
N VAL A 298 -21.49 -6.07 2.80
CA VAL A 298 -20.88 -4.73 2.72
C VAL A 298 -19.95 -4.48 3.91
N SER A 299 -20.43 -4.75 5.13
CA SER A 299 -19.67 -4.58 6.38
C SER A 299 -18.39 -5.43 6.41
N VAL A 300 -18.45 -6.68 5.98
CA VAL A 300 -17.33 -7.63 5.90
C VAL A 300 -16.34 -7.23 4.81
N LEU A 301 -16.82 -6.96 3.59
CA LEU A 301 -15.95 -6.55 2.48
C LEU A 301 -15.22 -5.24 2.83
N SER A 302 -15.90 -4.30 3.48
CA SER A 302 -15.28 -3.04 3.92
C SER A 302 -14.14 -3.28 4.92
N GLN A 303 -14.30 -4.24 5.84
CA GLN A 303 -13.23 -4.61 6.77
C GLN A 303 -12.03 -5.23 6.05
N ILE A 304 -12.28 -6.17 5.12
CA ILE A 304 -11.24 -6.85 4.34
C ILE A 304 -10.44 -5.84 3.53
N VAL A 305 -11.13 -4.94 2.81
CA VAL A 305 -10.51 -3.90 1.98
C VAL A 305 -9.70 -2.94 2.84
N ALA A 306 -10.23 -2.51 3.99
CA ALA A 306 -9.51 -1.65 4.92
C ALA A 306 -8.20 -2.30 5.41
N GLU A 307 -8.24 -3.58 5.78
CA GLU A 307 -7.05 -4.30 6.26
C GLU A 307 -6.04 -4.54 5.13
N TYR A 308 -6.52 -4.85 3.92
CA TYR A 308 -5.67 -4.99 2.74
C TYR A 308 -4.94 -3.68 2.41
N HIS A 309 -5.64 -2.55 2.47
CA HIS A 309 -5.02 -1.24 2.26
C HIS A 309 -3.99 -0.91 3.34
N LYS A 310 -4.30 -1.18 4.61
CA LYS A 310 -3.40 -0.96 5.74
C LYS A 310 -2.10 -1.75 5.61
N ARG A 311 -2.17 -3.01 5.13
CA ARG A 311 -1.02 -3.90 5.07
C ARG A 311 -0.21 -3.82 3.79
N HIS A 312 -0.86 -3.60 2.65
CA HIS A 312 -0.22 -3.81 1.34
C HIS A 312 -0.27 -2.60 0.41
N ALA A 313 -1.42 -1.92 0.28
CA ALA A 313 -1.57 -0.88 -0.74
C ALA A 313 -1.10 0.52 -0.30
N SER A 314 -1.07 0.81 1.00
CA SER A 314 -0.61 2.10 1.54
C SER A 314 -0.04 1.92 2.94
N PRO A 315 1.08 1.17 3.06
CA PRO A 315 1.59 0.71 4.35
C PRO A 315 1.94 1.87 5.29
N PHE A 316 2.25 3.06 4.75
CA PHE A 316 2.60 4.23 5.53
C PHE A 316 1.48 5.27 5.70
N ALA A 317 0.27 5.04 5.17
CA ALA A 317 -0.79 6.06 5.16
C ALA A 317 -1.22 6.54 6.55
N ARG A 318 -0.95 5.76 7.60
CA ARG A 318 -1.21 6.10 9.02
C ARG A 318 0.06 6.40 9.82
N THR A 319 1.19 6.51 9.12
CA THR A 319 2.51 6.70 9.71
C THR A 319 2.95 8.15 9.48
N ALA A 320 3.30 8.83 10.56
CA ALA A 320 3.99 10.12 10.48
C ALA A 320 5.49 9.87 10.36
N LEU A 321 6.13 10.47 9.36
CA LEU A 321 7.58 10.50 9.25
C LEU A 321 8.11 11.67 10.08
N VAL A 322 9.03 11.39 10.99
CA VAL A 322 9.72 12.40 11.81
C VAL A 322 11.19 12.40 11.43
N LEU A 323 11.60 13.40 10.65
CA LEU A 323 12.98 13.60 10.23
C LEU A 323 13.69 14.50 11.22
N LEU A 324 14.69 13.96 11.92
CA LEU A 324 15.49 14.72 12.88
C LEU A 324 16.66 15.39 12.13
N ALA A 325 16.53 16.71 11.94
CA ALA A 325 17.48 17.57 11.24
C ALA A 325 17.97 18.74 12.13
N ALA A 326 17.85 18.62 13.45
CA ALA A 326 18.19 19.65 14.42
C ALA A 326 19.60 19.55 15.02
N GLY A 327 20.40 18.56 14.59
CA GLY A 327 21.76 18.35 15.11
C GLY A 327 22.71 19.52 14.84
N SER A 328 23.61 19.81 15.78
CA SER A 328 24.49 21.00 15.75
C SER A 328 25.71 20.89 14.84
N SER A 329 25.92 19.75 14.18
CA SER A 329 27.10 19.48 13.33
C SER A 329 28.44 19.69 14.04
N SER A 330 28.48 19.57 15.37
CA SER A 330 29.64 19.95 16.21
C SER A 330 30.94 19.21 15.89
N ARG A 331 30.86 18.00 15.32
CA ARG A 331 32.01 17.18 14.88
C ARG A 331 32.40 17.39 13.41
N PHE A 332 31.65 18.19 12.67
CA PHE A 332 31.86 18.44 11.25
C PHE A 332 32.60 19.76 11.05
N ALA A 333 33.86 19.69 10.60
CA ALA A 333 34.74 20.85 10.53
C ALA A 333 34.38 21.85 9.41
N ALA A 334 33.61 21.43 8.40
CA ALA A 334 33.33 22.20 7.19
C ALA A 334 31.92 22.83 7.19
N GLY A 335 31.49 23.39 8.33
CA GLY A 335 30.20 24.07 8.44
C GLY A 335 29.04 23.12 8.70
N ASP A 336 27.97 23.25 7.93
CA ASP A 336 26.77 22.43 8.13
C ASP A 336 26.84 21.11 7.35
N LYS A 337 27.03 20.00 8.07
CA LYS A 337 27.05 18.65 7.50
C LYS A 337 25.84 18.31 6.63
N LEU A 338 24.64 18.77 7.02
CA LEU A 338 23.40 18.47 6.29
C LEU A 338 23.27 19.26 4.99
N LEU A 339 23.99 20.39 4.88
CA LEU A 339 24.04 21.21 3.67
C LEU A 339 25.25 20.90 2.80
N SER A 340 26.13 20.02 3.26
CA SER A 340 27.31 19.58 2.50
C SER A 340 26.91 18.67 1.34
N ASP A 341 27.65 18.77 0.24
CA ASP A 341 27.39 17.98 -0.96
C ASP A 341 27.65 16.49 -0.72
N PHE A 342 26.68 15.66 -1.09
CA PHE A 342 26.76 14.22 -1.13
C PHE A 342 26.11 13.76 -2.44
N ASP A 343 26.87 13.16 -3.34
CA ASP A 343 26.34 12.69 -4.64
C ASP A 343 25.61 13.80 -5.44
N GLY A 344 26.25 14.99 -5.53
CA GLY A 344 25.80 16.10 -6.36
C GLY A 344 24.61 16.91 -5.83
N ARG A 345 24.16 16.63 -4.60
CA ARG A 345 23.16 17.44 -3.89
C ARG A 345 23.42 17.44 -2.38
N PRO A 346 22.87 18.40 -1.62
CA PRO A 346 23.00 18.41 -0.17
C PRO A 346 22.56 17.11 0.49
N LEU A 347 23.29 16.68 1.52
CA LEU A 347 23.01 15.47 2.29
C LEU A 347 21.54 15.40 2.76
N LEU A 348 21.00 16.52 3.26
CA LEU A 348 19.61 16.64 3.70
C LEU A 348 18.59 16.25 2.62
N ASP A 349 18.88 16.56 1.35
CA ASP A 349 17.95 16.37 0.24
C ASP A 349 17.76 14.87 -0.10
N HIS A 350 18.73 14.02 0.26
CA HIS A 350 18.61 12.56 0.17
C HIS A 350 17.64 12.01 1.21
N ALA A 351 17.81 12.38 2.48
CA ALA A 351 16.90 11.96 3.54
C ALA A 351 15.48 12.54 3.36
N ALA A 352 15.38 13.78 2.87
CA ALA A 352 14.10 14.40 2.54
C ALA A 352 13.36 13.70 1.38
N ALA A 353 14.06 12.95 0.54
CA ALA A 353 13.47 12.15 -0.53
C ALA A 353 12.91 10.80 -0.07
N PHE A 354 13.14 10.38 1.19
CA PHE A 354 12.59 9.13 1.70
C PHE A 354 11.07 9.08 1.55
N LEU A 355 10.63 7.98 0.92
CA LEU A 355 9.22 7.68 0.68
C LEU A 355 8.48 8.79 -0.09
N ARG A 356 9.12 9.68 -0.85
CA ARG A 356 8.49 10.87 -1.49
C ARG A 356 7.19 10.56 -2.26
N GLY A 357 7.09 9.39 -2.88
CA GLY A 357 5.91 8.94 -3.63
C GLY A 357 4.87 8.15 -2.81
N GLU A 358 5.14 7.86 -1.53
CA GLU A 358 4.23 7.11 -0.68
C GLU A 358 3.25 8.02 0.06
N PRO A 359 1.97 7.63 0.16
CA PRO A 359 1.03 8.30 1.02
C PRO A 359 1.43 8.06 2.49
N VAL A 360 1.69 9.15 3.20
CA VAL A 360 2.00 9.16 4.63
C VAL A 360 1.02 10.07 5.38
N ALA A 361 0.83 9.82 6.67
CA ALA A 361 -0.08 10.65 7.48
C ALA A 361 0.48 12.07 7.69
N ALA A 362 1.81 12.20 7.82
CA ALA A 362 2.50 13.48 7.93
C ALA A 362 3.98 13.35 7.56
N ARG A 363 4.58 14.45 7.10
CA ARG A 363 6.03 14.64 6.94
C ARG A 363 6.46 15.77 7.86
N LEU A 364 7.07 15.42 8.98
CA LEU A 364 7.44 16.35 10.05
C LEU A 364 8.97 16.42 10.12
N ALA A 365 9.55 17.59 9.89
CA ALA A 365 10.99 17.77 9.95
C ALA A 365 11.36 18.69 11.11
N VAL A 366 12.11 18.15 12.08
CA VAL A 366 12.55 18.90 13.26
C VAL A 366 13.87 19.58 12.95
N VAL A 367 13.91 20.90 13.08
CA VAL A 367 15.08 21.74 12.75
C VAL A 367 15.47 22.60 13.94
N PRO A 368 16.68 23.20 13.96
CA PRO A 368 17.04 24.17 15.00
C PRO A 368 16.16 25.42 14.91
N ASP A 369 15.97 26.08 16.06
CA ASP A 369 15.35 27.42 16.15
C ASP A 369 16.45 28.46 16.44
N PRO A 370 16.56 29.56 15.67
CA PRO A 370 15.71 29.96 14.54
C PRO A 370 15.86 29.07 13.30
N PRO A 371 14.79 28.89 12.49
CA PRO A 371 14.86 28.11 11.25
C PRO A 371 15.83 28.74 10.24
N GLY A 372 16.71 27.92 9.68
CA GLY A 372 17.70 28.32 8.66
C GLY A 372 17.49 27.65 7.30
N GLU A 373 18.54 27.52 6.51
CA GLU A 373 18.49 26.93 5.15
C GLU A 373 17.91 25.51 5.13
N ARG A 374 18.20 24.69 6.16
CA ARG A 374 17.62 23.35 6.33
C ARG A 374 16.09 23.39 6.24
N ALA A 375 15.47 24.36 6.90
CA ALA A 375 14.01 24.53 6.92
C ALA A 375 13.47 24.85 5.53
N THR A 376 14.08 25.80 4.83
CA THR A 376 13.66 26.21 3.48
C THR A 376 13.71 25.06 2.49
N ARG A 377 14.77 24.24 2.54
CA ARG A 377 14.90 23.05 1.69
C ARG A 377 13.84 22.00 2.01
N LEU A 378 13.64 21.70 3.29
CA LEU A 378 12.65 20.73 3.73
C LEU A 378 11.22 21.14 3.38
N GLN A 379 10.86 22.42 3.54
CA GLN A 379 9.58 22.96 3.10
C GLN A 379 9.39 22.79 1.58
N SER A 380 10.43 23.11 0.80
CA SER A 380 10.42 22.93 -0.66
C SER A 380 10.28 21.46 -1.06
N ALA A 381 10.77 20.54 -0.23
CA ALA A 381 10.62 19.09 -0.39
C ALA A 381 9.28 18.54 0.16
N GLY A 382 8.38 19.39 0.63
CA GLY A 382 7.04 19.01 1.12
C GLY A 382 6.97 18.58 2.57
N TRP A 383 7.95 18.96 3.41
CA TRP A 383 7.94 18.70 4.84
C TRP A 383 7.36 19.87 5.64
N SER A 384 6.53 19.58 6.64
CA SER A 384 6.15 20.52 7.67
C SER A 384 7.31 20.69 8.65
N VAL A 385 7.87 21.90 8.69
CA VAL A 385 9.03 22.19 9.54
C VAL A 385 8.60 22.54 10.96
N LEU A 386 9.27 21.91 11.93
CA LEU A 386 9.08 22.07 13.36
C LEU A 386 10.35 22.67 13.98
N PRO A 387 10.38 23.97 14.27
CA PRO A 387 11.51 24.60 14.97
C PRO A 387 11.60 24.06 16.40
N ASN A 388 12.78 23.60 16.80
CA ASN A 388 13.05 23.10 18.15
C ASN A 388 14.00 24.06 18.90
N PRO A 389 13.51 24.85 19.86
CA PRO A 389 14.34 25.76 20.67
C PRO A 389 15.31 25.02 21.60
N GLU A 390 15.03 23.75 21.89
CA GLU A 390 15.88 22.90 22.74
C GLU A 390 16.79 21.98 21.90
N ALA A 391 17.04 22.29 20.62
CA ALA A 391 17.86 21.44 19.74
C ALA A 391 19.27 21.16 20.30
N ALA A 392 19.82 22.11 21.06
CA ALA A 392 21.15 21.98 21.68
C ALA A 392 21.20 21.01 22.87
N THR A 393 20.06 20.59 23.43
CA THR A 393 20.01 19.72 24.62
C THR A 393 20.05 18.22 24.32
N GLY A 394 20.21 17.85 23.04
CA GLY A 394 20.37 16.47 22.60
C GLY A 394 19.22 15.95 21.74
N LEU A 395 19.25 14.66 21.41
CA LEU A 395 18.29 14.03 20.50
C LEU A 395 16.89 13.93 21.09
N ALA A 396 16.78 13.80 22.43
CA ALA A 396 15.51 13.65 23.14
C ALA A 396 14.52 14.79 22.84
N SER A 397 14.97 16.04 22.91
CA SER A 397 14.10 17.20 22.65
C SER A 397 13.53 17.17 21.24
N SER A 398 14.35 16.75 20.27
CA SER A 398 13.94 16.65 18.86
C SER A 398 12.94 15.51 18.63
N VAL A 399 13.15 14.36 19.28
CA VAL A 399 12.17 13.25 19.27
C VAL A 399 10.84 13.71 19.85
N ARG A 400 10.84 14.37 21.03
CA ARG A 400 9.61 14.88 21.65
C ARG A 400 8.88 15.87 20.75
N CYS A 401 9.60 16.83 20.17
CA CYS A 401 9.04 17.82 19.26
C CYS A 401 8.30 17.15 18.07
N GLY A 402 8.96 16.20 17.41
CA GLY A 402 8.36 15.47 16.29
C GLY A 402 7.19 14.56 16.70
N VAL A 403 7.32 13.83 17.81
CA VAL A 403 6.27 12.91 18.31
C VAL A 403 5.05 13.68 18.83
N GLN A 404 5.24 14.86 19.42
CA GLN A 404 4.14 15.71 19.85
C GLN A 404 3.32 16.17 18.65
N ALA A 405 3.98 16.74 17.64
CA ALA A 405 3.31 17.15 16.40
C ALA A 405 2.62 15.97 15.68
N ALA A 406 3.23 14.78 15.69
CA ALA A 406 2.61 13.57 15.16
C ALA A 406 1.38 13.14 15.98
N SER A 407 1.41 13.28 17.30
CA SER A 407 0.29 12.95 18.19
C SER A 407 -0.93 13.83 17.95
N ASP A 408 -0.68 15.10 17.62
CA ASP A 408 -1.70 16.12 17.33
C ASP A 408 -2.24 16.03 15.90
N THR A 409 -1.58 15.27 15.02
CA THR A 409 -2.04 15.07 13.64
C THR A 409 -3.13 13.98 13.58
N PRO A 410 -4.29 14.25 12.95
CA PRO A 410 -5.37 13.28 12.82
C PRO A 410 -4.93 11.96 12.14
N TYR A 411 -5.54 10.85 12.57
CA TYR A 411 -5.37 9.52 11.97
C TYR A 411 -3.99 8.86 12.07
N VAL A 412 -2.99 9.55 12.63
CA VAL A 412 -1.66 9.00 12.94
C VAL A 412 -1.78 7.86 13.96
N GLU A 413 -1.37 6.66 13.54
CA GLU A 413 -1.25 5.46 14.39
C GLU A 413 0.21 5.09 14.67
N HIS A 414 1.15 5.56 13.85
CA HIS A 414 2.56 5.21 13.98
C HIS A 414 3.46 6.42 13.76
N VAL A 415 4.64 6.41 14.38
CA VAL A 415 5.72 7.37 14.11
C VAL A 415 6.93 6.61 13.60
N MET A 416 7.50 7.06 12.49
CA MET A 416 8.78 6.59 11.99
C MET A 416 9.83 7.69 12.16
N ILE A 417 10.78 7.46 13.04
CA ILE A 417 11.90 8.35 13.32
C ILE A 417 13.01 8.07 12.32
N LEU A 418 13.45 9.12 11.62
CA LEU A 418 14.50 9.12 10.61
C LEU A 418 15.58 10.14 11.00
N LEU A 419 16.83 9.90 10.63
CA LEU A 419 17.91 10.86 10.80
C LEU A 419 18.29 11.48 9.46
N ALA A 420 18.54 12.79 9.45
CA ALA A 420 18.85 13.53 8.23
C ALA A 420 20.26 13.29 7.68
N ASP A 421 21.13 12.67 8.49
CA ASP A 421 22.53 12.36 8.17
C ASP A 421 22.76 10.90 7.77
N MET A 422 21.68 10.11 7.62
CA MET A 422 21.70 8.73 7.12
C MET A 422 21.05 8.67 5.72
N PRO A 423 21.77 8.97 4.63
CA PRO A 423 21.17 9.17 3.30
C PRO A 423 20.88 7.87 2.55
N ALA A 424 21.55 6.77 2.90
CA ALA A 424 21.59 5.54 2.10
C ALA A 424 20.55 4.49 2.51
N ILE A 425 19.51 4.86 3.26
CA ILE A 425 18.50 3.91 3.72
C ILE A 425 17.59 3.46 2.56
N PRO A 426 17.53 2.15 2.21
CA PRO A 426 16.67 1.67 1.15
C PRO A 426 15.18 1.72 1.54
N ALA A 427 14.31 2.06 0.59
CA ALA A 427 12.86 2.07 0.82
C ALA A 427 12.31 0.70 1.30
N GLN A 428 12.90 -0.40 0.80
CA GLN A 428 12.54 -1.75 1.23
C GLN A 428 12.79 -1.97 2.74
N HIS A 429 13.81 -1.33 3.31
CA HIS A 429 14.11 -1.43 4.73
C HIS A 429 13.03 -0.72 5.57
N LEU A 430 12.62 0.47 5.15
CA LEU A 430 11.50 1.20 5.77
C LEU A 430 10.20 0.39 5.71
N LEU A 431 9.96 -0.33 4.62
CA LEU A 431 8.82 -1.22 4.48
C LEU A 431 8.88 -2.40 5.47
N LYS A 432 10.04 -3.03 5.66
CA LYS A 432 10.21 -4.11 6.65
C LYS A 432 9.91 -3.63 8.07
N LEU A 433 10.36 -2.43 8.43
CA LEU A 433 10.03 -1.80 9.71
C LEU A 433 8.51 -1.60 9.86
N GLN A 434 7.84 -1.10 8.83
CA GLN A 434 6.39 -0.93 8.82
C GLN A 434 5.62 -2.25 8.90
N GLN A 435 6.12 -3.30 8.25
CA GLN A 435 5.55 -4.65 8.31
C GLN A 435 5.61 -5.23 9.73
N ALA A 436 6.67 -4.97 10.49
CA ALA A 436 6.75 -5.39 11.88
C ALA A 436 5.66 -4.73 12.75
N ILE A 437 5.37 -3.44 12.56
CA ILE A 437 4.24 -2.79 13.25
C ILE A 437 2.90 -3.39 12.82
N ASN A 438 2.73 -3.67 11.54
CA ASN A 438 1.51 -4.30 11.02
C ASN A 438 1.33 -5.73 11.56
N ALA A 439 2.41 -6.43 11.91
CA ALA A 439 2.39 -7.73 12.58
C ALA A 439 2.04 -7.63 14.08
N GLY A 440 1.78 -6.42 14.60
CA GLY A 440 1.35 -6.19 15.99
C GLY A 440 2.48 -5.85 16.96
N HIS A 441 3.73 -5.72 16.49
CA HIS A 441 4.83 -5.29 17.35
C HIS A 441 4.66 -3.83 17.77
N PRO A 442 4.98 -3.47 19.02
CA PRO A 442 4.87 -2.10 19.50
C PRO A 442 5.94 -1.16 18.92
N ALA A 443 7.08 -1.72 18.53
CA ALA A 443 8.16 -0.99 17.91
C ALA A 443 9.02 -1.90 17.04
N ALA A 444 9.64 -1.33 16.01
CA ALA A 444 10.70 -1.96 15.25
C ALA A 444 11.86 -0.98 15.04
N MET A 445 13.09 -1.46 15.18
CA MET A 445 14.30 -0.65 15.06
C MET A 445 15.34 -1.31 14.16
N THR A 446 16.12 -0.49 13.46
CA THR A 446 17.21 -0.97 12.61
C THR A 446 18.34 -1.52 13.46
N GLU A 447 18.85 -2.69 13.06
CA GLU A 447 20.07 -3.28 13.60
C GLU A 447 21.09 -3.39 12.47
N SER A 448 22.31 -2.94 12.72
CA SER A 448 23.43 -3.10 11.79
C SER A 448 24.74 -3.24 12.53
N GLY A 449 25.51 -4.28 12.22
CA GLY A 449 26.82 -4.53 12.83
C GLY A 449 26.77 -4.63 14.36
N GLY A 450 25.68 -5.15 14.93
CA GLY A 450 25.46 -5.25 16.38
C GLY A 450 25.03 -3.94 17.05
N ARG A 451 24.74 -2.89 16.29
CA ARG A 451 24.29 -1.59 16.79
C ARG A 451 22.85 -1.31 16.37
N LEU A 452 22.08 -0.76 17.31
CA LEU A 452 20.72 -0.28 17.04
C LEU A 452 20.73 1.20 16.69
N SER A 453 20.07 1.58 15.61
CA SER A 453 19.94 2.98 15.20
C SER A 453 18.57 3.22 14.56
N PRO A 454 18.12 4.48 14.47
CA PRO A 454 17.11 4.81 13.49
C PRO A 454 17.58 4.42 12.07
N PRO A 455 16.68 4.16 11.11
CA PRO A 455 15.23 4.29 11.21
C PRO A 455 14.59 3.40 12.26
N ALA A 456 13.61 3.95 12.97
CA ALA A 456 12.85 3.23 13.99
C ALA A 456 11.39 3.64 13.93
N ILE A 457 10.49 2.68 14.03
CA ILE A 457 9.05 2.91 13.98
C ILE A 457 8.38 2.43 15.27
N PHE A 458 7.38 3.18 15.72
CA PHE A 458 6.68 2.98 16.97
C PHE A 458 5.17 3.12 16.76
N ASN A 459 4.39 2.25 17.39
CA ASN A 459 2.94 2.38 17.37
C ASN A 459 2.43 3.45 18.35
N ARG A 460 1.15 3.79 18.26
CA ARG A 460 0.49 4.82 19.08
C ARG A 460 0.67 4.59 20.59
N ALA A 461 0.69 3.33 21.04
CA ALA A 461 0.83 3.00 22.47
C ALA A 461 2.22 3.39 23.03
N ALA A 462 3.23 3.49 22.18
CA ALA A 462 4.57 3.92 22.57
C ALA A 462 4.72 5.46 22.65
N PHE A 463 3.77 6.26 22.16
CA PHE A 463 3.91 7.71 22.05
C PHE A 463 4.12 8.37 23.41
N THR A 464 3.34 7.99 24.43
CA THR A 464 3.50 8.52 25.78
C THR A 464 4.91 8.29 26.34
N ARG A 465 5.53 7.15 26.01
CA ARG A 465 6.91 6.86 26.44
C ARG A 465 7.94 7.69 25.67
N LEU A 466 7.75 7.86 24.36
CA LEU A 466 8.58 8.73 23.53
C LEU A 466 8.53 10.20 23.98
N LEU A 467 7.36 10.68 24.43
CA LEU A 467 7.19 12.02 24.97
C LEU A 467 7.85 12.20 26.35
N ALA A 468 8.03 11.12 27.10
CA ALA A 468 8.66 11.13 28.42
C ALA A 468 10.20 11.05 28.38
N VAL A 469 10.81 10.96 27.19
CA VAL A 469 12.28 10.89 27.04
C VAL A 469 12.93 12.19 27.50
N GLY A 470 14.06 12.09 28.20
CA GLY A 470 14.88 13.23 28.61
C GLY A 470 16.39 12.92 28.61
N GLY A 471 17.20 13.97 28.61
CA GLY A 471 18.67 13.88 28.52
C GLY A 471 19.16 13.48 27.13
N ASP A 472 20.34 12.84 27.06
CA ASP A 472 20.88 12.28 25.80
C ASP A 472 20.17 10.98 25.35
N SER A 473 19.17 10.53 26.10
CA SER A 473 18.41 9.31 25.80
C SER A 473 17.68 9.45 24.47
N GLY A 474 17.81 8.46 23.60
CA GLY A 474 17.26 8.47 22.26
C GLY A 474 16.07 7.53 22.08
N ALA A 475 15.61 7.39 20.83
CA ALA A 475 14.62 6.37 20.47
C ALA A 475 15.07 4.94 20.85
N ARG A 476 16.38 4.69 20.90
CA ARG A 476 17.00 3.41 21.28
C ARG A 476 16.64 2.97 22.70
N ASP A 477 16.69 3.88 23.66
CA ASP A 477 16.42 3.54 25.06
C ASP A 477 14.94 3.21 25.26
N ILE A 478 14.06 3.93 24.57
CA ILE A 478 12.63 3.60 24.54
C ILE A 478 12.38 2.26 23.88
N PHE A 479 13.05 1.95 22.78
CA PHE A 479 12.95 0.65 22.13
C PHE A 479 13.29 -0.51 23.08
N HIS A 480 14.39 -0.41 23.84
CA HIS A 480 14.74 -1.42 24.84
C HIS A 480 13.71 -1.55 25.98
N SER A 481 13.00 -0.47 26.31
CA SER A 481 11.96 -0.49 27.35
C SER A 481 10.65 -1.15 26.90
N LEU A 482 10.45 -1.36 25.59
CA LEU A 482 9.19 -1.85 25.02
C LEU A 482 9.20 -3.38 24.92
N PRO A 483 8.43 -4.09 25.75
CA PRO A 483 8.30 -5.54 25.62
C PRO A 483 7.66 -5.88 24.27
N GLY A 484 8.27 -6.81 23.53
CA GLY A 484 7.80 -7.23 22.21
C GLY A 484 8.30 -6.39 21.03
N GLY A 485 9.18 -5.40 21.27
CA GLY A 485 9.91 -4.71 20.20
C GLY A 485 10.83 -5.66 19.42
N VAL A 486 10.93 -5.46 18.10
CA VAL A 486 11.74 -6.33 17.21
C VAL A 486 12.78 -5.55 16.44
N THR A 487 13.87 -6.22 16.06
CA THR A 487 14.92 -5.62 15.23
C THR A 487 14.76 -6.02 13.78
N VAL A 488 15.16 -5.13 12.88
CA VAL A 488 15.22 -5.40 11.44
C VAL A 488 16.64 -5.14 10.97
N SER A 489 17.31 -6.18 10.47
CA SER A 489 18.70 -6.08 10.04
C SER A 489 18.86 -5.26 8.77
N LEU A 490 19.87 -4.39 8.75
CA LEU A 490 20.31 -3.59 7.62
C LEU A 490 21.81 -3.80 7.41
N ASP A 491 22.22 -3.94 6.16
CA ASP A 491 23.63 -4.00 5.79
C ASP A 491 24.36 -2.70 6.20
N THR A 492 25.55 -2.84 6.78
CA THR A 492 26.41 -1.72 7.19
C THR A 492 26.72 -0.75 6.06
N ALA A 493 26.72 -1.20 4.81
CA ALA A 493 26.90 -0.35 3.63
C ALA A 493 25.77 0.69 3.44
N HIS A 494 24.62 0.49 4.09
CA HIS A 494 23.46 1.38 4.00
C HIS A 494 23.14 2.09 5.33
N ALA A 495 23.71 1.61 6.44
CA ALA A 495 23.37 2.05 7.80
C ALA A 495 24.33 3.11 8.37
N PHE A 496 25.12 3.77 7.53
CA PHE A 496 26.11 4.76 7.96
C PHE A 496 25.48 6.13 8.21
N ASP A 497 25.96 6.82 9.24
CA ASP A 497 25.70 8.23 9.54
C ASP A 497 26.93 9.09 9.22
N ILE A 498 26.69 10.31 8.73
CA ILE A 498 27.78 11.25 8.41
C ILE A 498 27.91 12.25 9.56
N ASP A 499 28.95 12.10 10.38
CA ASP A 499 29.24 12.97 11.51
C ASP A 499 30.45 13.89 11.31
N THR A 500 31.42 13.42 10.53
CA THR A 500 32.68 14.08 10.23
C THR A 500 32.90 14.24 8.73
N THR A 501 33.88 15.06 8.34
CA THR A 501 34.27 15.21 6.93
C THR A 501 34.88 13.93 6.37
N ASP A 502 35.49 13.09 7.21
CA ASP A 502 36.00 11.78 6.81
C ASP A 502 34.86 10.79 6.53
N ASP A 503 33.80 10.81 7.35
CA ASP A 503 32.61 9.98 7.10
C ASP A 503 31.95 10.36 5.77
N LEU A 504 31.86 11.67 5.48
CA LEU A 504 31.32 12.16 4.20
C LEU A 504 32.16 11.67 3.01
N ARG A 505 33.50 11.76 3.11
CA ARG A 505 34.40 11.30 2.05
C ARG A 505 34.29 9.79 1.83
N LEU A 506 34.28 9.00 2.90
CA LEU A 506 34.11 7.54 2.84
C LEU A 506 32.75 7.16 2.22
N ALA A 507 31.69 7.86 2.59
CA ALA A 507 30.37 7.65 2.02
C ALA A 507 30.32 7.99 0.52
N GLN A 508 31.01 9.06 0.09
CA GLN A 508 31.12 9.41 -1.34
C GLN A 508 31.93 8.38 -2.13
N GLU A 509 32.98 7.81 -1.54
CA GLU A 509 33.76 6.72 -2.15
C GLU A 509 32.90 5.46 -2.35
N LEU A 510 32.07 5.11 -1.36
CA LEU A 510 31.12 3.98 -1.44
C LEU A 510 29.98 4.21 -2.43
N ALA A 511 29.55 5.45 -2.65
CA ALA A 511 28.48 5.76 -3.60
C ALA A 511 28.95 5.77 -5.06
N ASN A 512 30.25 6.00 -5.30
CA ASN A 512 30.85 6.10 -6.63
C ASN A 512 31.52 4.81 -7.13
N GLY A 513 31.61 3.78 -6.28
CA GLY A 513 32.17 2.46 -6.61
C GLY A 513 31.08 1.42 -6.75
#